data_AF-A0A3A3FIZ9-F1
#
_entry.id   AF-A0A3A3FIZ9-F1
#
_cell.length_a   1.000
_cell.length_b   1.000
_cell.length_c   1.000
_cell.angle_alpha   90.00
_cell.angle_beta   90.00
_cell.angle_gamma   90.00
#
_symmetry.space_group_name_H-M   'P 1'
#
loop_
_entity.id
_entity.type
_entity.pdbx_description
1 polymer ?
#
loop_
_entity_poly.entity_id
_entity_poly.type
_entity_poly.pdbx_seq_one_letter_code
_entity_poly.pdbx_strand_id
1 'polypeptide(L)'
;MSRQAVRQLKRAVADGKDTDAMQALLQRSVRFGHKRLALMRCIQAEQLGIAVLPETLHYCQRVADAMRPDELARLIRQVTAAH
;
A
#
# COMPACT_ATOMS: atom_id res chain seq x y z
N MET A 1 -10.52 1.36 -13.75
CA MET A 1 -10.07 2.62 -13.13
C MET A 1 -9.08 3.32 -14.04
N SER A 2 -9.33 4.58 -14.43
CA SER A 2 -8.47 5.34 -15.36
C SER A 2 -7.19 5.83 -14.66
N ARG A 3 -6.18 6.24 -15.45
CA ARG A 3 -4.95 6.85 -14.90
C ARG A 3 -5.24 8.14 -14.12
N GLN A 4 -6.22 8.93 -14.57
CA GLN A 4 -6.66 10.15 -13.90
C GLN A 4 -7.26 9.84 -12.51
N ALA A 5 -8.12 8.82 -12.42
CA ALA A 5 -8.67 8.37 -11.14
C ALA A 5 -7.56 7.93 -10.16
N VAL A 6 -6.52 7.22 -10.63
CA VAL A 6 -5.37 6.85 -9.78
C VAL A 6 -4.66 8.09 -9.23
N ARG A 7 -4.50 9.14 -10.05
CA ARG A 7 -3.85 10.39 -9.63
C ARG A 7 -4.69 11.14 -8.61
N GLN A 8 -6.01 11.13 -8.75
CA GLN A 8 -6.92 11.74 -7.77
C GLN A 8 -6.85 11.02 -6.43
N LEU A 9 -6.92 9.69 -6.40
CA LEU A 9 -6.81 8.93 -5.15
C LEU A 9 -5.45 9.15 -4.46
N LYS A 10 -4.36 9.24 -5.23
CA LYS A 10 -3.03 9.55 -4.67
C LYS A 10 -2.97 10.93 -4.02
N ARG A 11 -3.66 11.93 -4.59
CA ARG A 11 -3.75 13.26 -4.00
C ARG A 11 -4.60 13.22 -2.73
N ALA A 12 -5.77 12.58 -2.78
CA ALA A 12 -6.64 12.45 -1.62
C ALA A 12 -5.95 11.79 -0.41
N VAL A 13 -5.15 10.74 -0.63
CA VAL A 13 -4.31 10.11 0.40
C VAL A 13 -3.21 11.05 0.93
N ALA A 14 -2.65 11.91 0.08
CA ALA A 14 -1.62 12.86 0.48
C ALA A 14 -2.20 14.07 1.25
N ASP A 15 -3.42 14.47 0.91
CA ASP A 15 -4.11 15.64 1.47
C ASP A 15 -4.77 15.33 2.84
N GLY A 16 -4.85 14.05 3.23
CA GLY A 16 -5.39 13.61 4.53
C GLY A 16 -5.67 12.10 4.54
N LYS A 17 -6.02 11.53 5.70
CA LYS A 17 -6.32 10.09 5.92
C LYS A 17 -7.57 9.60 5.18
N ASP A 18 -7.64 9.79 3.87
CA ASP A 18 -8.72 9.28 3.02
C ASP A 18 -8.59 7.75 2.93
N THR A 19 -9.36 7.12 3.82
CA THR A 19 -9.42 5.67 4.01
C THR A 19 -9.87 4.98 2.73
N ASP A 20 -10.89 5.51 2.07
CA ASP A 20 -11.47 4.91 0.86
C ASP A 20 -10.48 5.00 -0.30
N ALA A 21 -9.79 6.13 -0.44
CA ALA A 21 -8.77 6.30 -1.46
C ALA A 21 -7.58 5.36 -1.26
N MET A 22 -7.11 5.18 -0.02
CA MET A 22 -6.03 4.24 0.28
C MET A 22 -6.46 2.80 0.02
N GLN A 23 -7.65 2.40 0.46
CA GLN A 23 -8.19 1.06 0.23
C GLN A 23 -8.34 0.77 -1.28
N ALA A 24 -8.89 1.71 -2.04
CA ALA A 24 -9.04 1.56 -3.49
C ALA A 24 -7.67 1.42 -4.21
N LEU A 25 -6.66 2.17 -3.79
CA LEU A 25 -5.30 2.03 -4.31
C LEU A 25 -4.67 0.68 -3.95
N LEU A 26 -4.85 0.22 -2.71
CA LEU A 26 -4.30 -1.04 -2.23
C LEU A 26 -4.97 -2.24 -2.91
N GLN A 27 -6.30 -2.30 -2.94
CA GLN A 27 -7.06 -3.34 -3.66
C GLN A 27 -6.65 -3.41 -5.13
N ARG A 28 -6.45 -2.25 -5.78
CA ARG A 28 -5.96 -2.21 -7.15
C ARG A 28 -4.57 -2.84 -7.27
N SER A 29 -3.64 -2.56 -6.35
CA SER A 29 -2.31 -3.19 -6.39
C SER A 29 -2.39 -4.71 -6.30
N VAL A 30 -3.22 -5.23 -5.39
CA VAL A 30 -3.43 -6.67 -5.21
C VAL A 30 -4.02 -7.29 -6.47
N ARG A 31 -5.10 -6.69 -7.01
CA ARG A 31 -5.77 -7.18 -8.22
C ARG A 31 -4.85 -7.29 -9.44
N PHE A 32 -3.89 -6.36 -9.58
CA PHE A 32 -2.92 -6.40 -10.69
C PHE A 32 -1.63 -7.17 -10.34
N GLY A 33 -1.54 -7.79 -9.17
CA GLY A 33 -0.36 -8.57 -8.76
C GLY A 33 0.89 -7.71 -8.52
N HIS A 34 0.73 -6.41 -8.26
CA HIS A 34 1.86 -5.49 -8.04
C HIS A 34 2.43 -5.66 -6.62
N LYS A 35 3.14 -6.77 -6.37
CA LYS A 35 3.66 -7.19 -5.06
C LYS A 35 4.29 -6.06 -4.23
N ARG A 36 5.36 -5.44 -4.73
CA ARG A 36 6.09 -4.37 -4.02
C ARG A 36 5.20 -3.15 -3.75
N LEU A 37 4.37 -2.75 -4.71
CA LEU A 37 3.48 -1.60 -4.57
C LEU A 37 2.31 -1.89 -3.61
N ALA A 38 1.79 -3.11 -3.59
CA ALA A 38 0.79 -3.54 -2.61
C ALA A 38 1.37 -3.45 -1.20
N LEU A 39 2.57 -3.99 -0.98
CA LEU A 39 3.22 -3.95 0.33
C LEU A 39 3.53 -2.52 0.79
N MET A 40 4.01 -1.65 -0.11
CA MET A 40 4.21 -0.23 0.24
C MET A 40 2.90 0.44 0.69
N ARG A 41 1.80 0.21 -0.03
CA ARG A 41 0.49 0.79 0.31
C ARG A 41 -0.10 0.21 1.59
N CYS A 42 0.18 -1.07 1.87
CA CYS A 42 -0.20 -1.70 3.13
C CYS A 42 0.51 -1.02 4.30
N ILE A 43 1.82 -0.80 4.21
CA ILE A 43 2.60 -0.09 5.24
C ILE A 43 2.11 1.36 5.40
N GLN A 44 1.80 2.05 4.30
CA GLN A 44 1.23 3.41 4.35
C GLN A 44 -0.15 3.42 5.02
N ALA A 45 -1.02 2.46 4.74
CA ALA A 45 -2.32 2.35 5.38
C ALA A 45 -2.17 2.18 6.90
N GLU A 46 -1.28 1.28 7.34
CA GLU A 46 -0.96 1.09 8.77
C GLU A 46 -0.46 2.38 9.43
N GLN A 47 0.46 3.11 8.79
CA GLN A 47 0.99 4.39 9.31
C GLN A 47 -0.08 5.47 9.44
N LEU A 48 -1.05 5.48 8.53
CA LEU A 48 -2.19 6.39 8.57
C LEU A 48 -3.26 5.94 9.58
N GLY A 49 -3.16 4.75 10.16
CA GLY A 49 -4.17 4.15 11.03
C GLY A 49 -5.42 3.71 10.27
N ILE A 50 -5.26 3.39 8.98
CA ILE A 50 -6.33 2.92 8.10
C ILE A 50 -6.40 1.40 8.18
N ALA A 51 -7.55 0.88 8.58
CA ALA A 51 -7.77 -0.56 8.63
C ALA A 51 -7.66 -1.19 7.23
N VAL A 52 -6.82 -2.22 7.14
CA VAL A 52 -6.64 -3.03 5.93
C VAL A 52 -7.51 -4.29 6.05
N LEU A 53 -8.18 -4.66 4.96
CA LEU A 53 -9.01 -5.87 4.91
C LEU A 53 -8.15 -7.13 5.15
N PRO A 54 -8.63 -8.14 5.90
CA PRO A 54 -7.85 -9.34 6.25
C PRO A 54 -7.23 -10.06 5.05
N GLU A 55 -7.94 -10.18 3.93
CA GLU A 55 -7.47 -10.87 2.73
C GLU A 55 -6.30 -10.12 2.07
N THR A 56 -6.35 -8.78 2.14
CA THR A 56 -5.30 -7.90 1.62
C THR A 56 -4.07 -7.94 2.52
N LEU A 57 -4.27 -7.96 3.84
CA LEU A 57 -3.18 -8.12 4.80
C LEU A 57 -2.49 -9.48 4.61
N HIS A 58 -3.26 -10.56 4.46
CA HIS A 58 -2.72 -11.89 4.19
C HIS A 58 -1.91 -11.94 2.88
N TYR A 59 -2.41 -11.31 1.81
CA TYR A 59 -1.66 -11.16 0.56
C TYR A 59 -0.33 -10.42 0.78
N CYS A 60 -0.35 -9.29 1.49
CA CYS A 60 0.84 -8.49 1.75
C CYS A 60 1.85 -9.24 2.63
N GLN A 61 1.38 -10.02 3.60
CA GLN A 61 2.23 -10.87 4.44
C GLN A 61 2.92 -11.95 3.62
N ARG A 62 2.18 -12.68 2.77
CA ARG A 62 2.78 -13.64 1.83
C ARG A 62 3.82 -13.02 0.90
N VAL A 63 3.61 -11.78 0.47
CA VAL A 63 4.59 -11.05 -0.33
C VAL A 63 5.83 -10.72 0.49
N ALA A 64 5.66 -10.24 1.73
CA ALA A 64 6.76 -9.92 2.62
C ALA A 64 7.60 -11.16 2.97
N ASP A 65 6.94 -12.29 3.27
CA ASP A 65 7.60 -13.56 3.60
C ASP A 65 8.42 -14.12 2.42
N ALA A 66 7.99 -13.83 1.19
CA ALA A 66 8.69 -14.24 -0.03
C ALA A 66 9.81 -13.26 -0.45
N MET A 67 9.96 -12.11 0.22
CA MET A 67 11.02 -11.14 -0.07
C MET A 67 12.25 -11.45 0.78
N ARG A 68 13.43 -11.10 0.24
CA ARG A 68 14.66 -11.18 1.04
C ARG A 68 14.60 -10.14 2.17
N PRO A 69 15.12 -10.45 3.37
CA PRO A 69 15.02 -9.55 4.53
C PRO A 69 15.63 -8.16 4.30
N ASP A 70 16.74 -8.08 3.56
CA ASP A 70 17.41 -6.82 3.21
C ASP A 70 16.56 -5.95 2.28
N GLU A 71 15.88 -6.57 1.32
CA GLU A 71 14.97 -5.89 0.40
C GLU A 71 13.72 -5.38 1.13
N LEU A 72 13.15 -6.19 2.02
CA LEU A 72 12.02 -5.81 2.85
C LEU A 72 12.38 -4.65 3.78
N ALA A 73 13.52 -4.71 4.46
CA ALA A 73 13.97 -3.64 5.34
C ALA A 73 14.20 -2.33 4.55
N ARG A 74 14.75 -2.42 3.33
CA ARG A 74 14.90 -1.25 2.45
C ARG A 74 13.55 -0.67 2.03
N LEU A 75 12.57 -1.52 1.74
CA LEU A 75 11.22 -1.09 1.38
C LEU A 75 10.56 -0.35 2.55
N ILE A 76 10.61 -0.92 3.75
CA ILE A 76 10.04 -0.31 4.96
C ILE A 76 10.65 1.07 5.17
N ARG A 77 11.98 1.19 5.12
CA ARG A 77 12.69 2.48 5.25
C ARG A 77 12.24 3.51 4.21
N GLN A 78 12.05 3.09 2.97
CA GLN A 78 11.59 3.99 1.90
C GLN A 78 10.19 4.55 2.17
N VAL A 79 9.30 3.73 2.72
CA VAL A 79 7.92 4.14 3.01
C VAL A 79 7.87 5.00 4.27
N THR A 80 8.59 4.62 5.32
CA THR A 80 8.62 5.35 6.60
C THR A 80 9.32 6.70 6.51
N ALA A 81 10.30 6.87 5.62
CA ALA A 81 11.03 8.13 5.46
C ALA A 81 10.30 9.17 4.59
N ALA A 82 9.18 8.79 3.98
CA ALA A 82 8.39 9.65 3.10
C ALA A 82 7.24 10.38 3.81
N HIS A 83 7.16 10.25 5.15
CA HIS A 83 6.18 10.88 6.03
C HIS A 83 6.85 11.87 6.97
#